data_AF-A0A9E8CLA0-F1
#
_entry.id   AF-A0A9E8CLA0-F1
#
_cell.length_a   1.000
_cell.length_b   1.000
_cell.length_c   1.000
_cell.angle_alpha   90.00
_cell.angle_beta   90.00
_cell.angle_gamma   90.00
#
_symmetry.space_group_name_H-M   'P 1'
#
loop_
_entity.id
_entity.type
_entity.pdbx_description
1 polymer ?
#
loop_
_entity_poly.entity_id
_entity_poly.type
_entity_poly.pdbx_seq_one_letter_code
_entity_poly.pdbx_strand_id
1 'polypeptide(L)'
;MDDPALADAREKLERANAIALNESDPEVAKQAMDDVQKAKSLLAAARKANFKVIRRMDLDRVVELFNNAARSLAKPNEVTAFEALQAATERLIGTPGQAFDANIQDLNGKIFSILRRQDWFTVDRFNWYVEAPYLFADAKVYEHLITKGRKAIANNDVEALREVLNHLDRQRITSPDADDLIAATNIVKG
;
A
#
# COMPACT_ATOMS: atom_id res chain seq x y z
N MET A 1 16.87 12.12 3.63
CA MET A 1 16.39 13.36 3.01
C MET A 1 16.23 14.36 4.14
N ASP A 2 17.12 15.36 4.23
CA ASP A 2 17.04 16.39 5.26
C ASP A 2 16.25 17.57 4.70
N ASP A 3 14.99 17.68 5.11
CA ASP A 3 14.12 18.81 4.78
C ASP A 3 13.89 19.64 6.06
N PRO A 4 14.40 20.89 6.11
CA PRO A 4 14.23 21.78 7.26
C PRO A 4 12.75 21.98 7.66
N ALA A 5 11.82 21.97 6.70
CA ALA A 5 10.40 22.09 6.99
C ALA A 5 9.85 20.88 7.75
N LEU A 6 10.42 19.69 7.56
CA LEU A 6 10.05 18.48 8.31
C LEU A 6 10.56 18.54 9.75
N ALA A 7 11.78 19.05 9.97
CA ALA A 7 12.31 19.27 11.32
C ALA A 7 11.47 20.29 12.09
N ASP A 8 11.13 21.41 11.45
CA ASP A 8 10.28 22.46 12.02
C ASP A 8 8.83 22.00 12.28
N ALA A 9 8.29 21.13 11.45
CA ALA A 9 6.97 20.54 11.66
C ALA A 9 6.98 19.60 12.87
N ARG A 10 8.03 18.79 13.00
CA ARG A 10 8.21 17.87 14.12
C ARG A 10 8.30 18.60 15.45
N GLU A 11 9.12 19.66 15.54
CA GLU A 11 9.26 20.45 16.76
C GLU A 11 7.91 21.05 17.21
N LYS A 12 7.10 21.55 16.28
CA LYS A 12 5.77 22.10 16.58
C LYS A 12 4.79 21.04 17.06
N LEU A 13 4.82 19.84 16.49
CA LEU A 13 4.01 18.71 16.96
C LEU A 13 4.46 18.22 18.34
N GLU A 14 5.78 18.17 18.60
CA GLU A 14 6.31 17.80 19.91
C GLU A 14 5.90 18.80 20.99
N ARG A 15 5.91 20.10 20.70
CA ARG A 15 5.38 21.14 21.61
C ARG A 15 3.89 20.98 21.89
N ALA A 16 3.08 20.76 20.85
CA ALA A 16 1.64 20.56 21.02
C ALA A 16 1.32 19.28 21.81
N ASN A 17 2.10 18.21 21.62
CA ASN A 17 1.92 16.94 22.32
C ASN A 17 2.42 16.96 23.78
N ALA A 18 3.27 17.92 24.14
CA ALA A 18 3.77 18.08 25.50
C ALA A 18 2.76 18.76 26.45
N ILE A 19 1.62 19.23 25.94
CA ILE A 19 0.58 19.89 26.72
C ILE A 19 -0.20 18.85 27.52
N ALA A 20 -0.45 19.16 28.80
CA ALA A 20 -1.13 18.24 29.71
C ALA A 20 -2.59 18.00 29.27
N LEU A 21 -3.06 16.75 29.42
CA LEU A 21 -4.44 16.36 29.07
C LEU A 21 -5.52 17.09 29.87
N ASN A 22 -5.16 17.67 31.02
CA ASN A 22 -6.03 18.46 31.90
C ASN A 22 -5.73 19.97 31.81
N GLU A 23 -5.05 20.42 30.76
CA GLU A 23 -4.77 21.83 30.55
C GLU A 23 -6.08 22.62 30.44
N SER A 24 -6.19 23.68 31.25
CA SER A 24 -7.40 24.51 31.35
C SER A 24 -7.15 25.96 30.96
N ASP A 25 -5.90 26.33 30.72
CA ASP A 25 -5.53 27.65 30.21
C ASP A 25 -5.90 27.76 28.71
N PRO A 26 -6.86 28.64 28.36
CA PRO A 26 -7.30 28.82 26.97
C PRO A 26 -6.17 29.31 26.05
N GLU A 27 -5.17 30.02 26.56
CA GLU A 27 -4.07 30.55 25.76
C GLU A 27 -3.08 29.43 25.39
N VAL A 28 -2.83 28.50 26.31
CA VAL A 28 -2.01 27.31 26.08
C VAL A 28 -2.71 26.37 25.08
N ALA A 29 -4.02 26.15 25.24
CA ALA A 29 -4.79 25.35 24.30
C ALA A 29 -4.81 25.95 22.88
N LYS A 30 -4.94 27.29 22.78
CA LYS A 30 -4.88 28.00 21.50
C LYS A 30 -3.51 27.87 20.83
N GLN A 31 -2.43 28.04 21.59
CA GLN A 31 -1.07 27.88 21.08
C GLN A 31 -0.82 26.45 20.55
N ALA A 32 -1.36 25.43 21.22
CA ALA A 32 -1.31 24.04 20.76
C ALA A 32 -1.93 23.87 19.37
N MET A 33 -3.15 24.41 19.19
CA MET A 33 -3.88 24.33 17.94
C MET A 33 -3.16 25.06 16.82
N ASP A 34 -2.62 26.25 17.11
CA ASP A 34 -1.83 27.03 16.15
C ASP A 34 -0.57 26.29 15.71
N ASP A 35 0.12 25.61 16.64
CA ASP A 35 1.31 24.82 16.33
C ASP A 35 0.97 23.57 15.50
N VAL A 36 -0.13 22.88 15.80
CA VAL A 36 -0.65 21.79 14.95
C VAL A 36 -0.97 22.29 13.54
N GLN A 37 -1.61 23.45 13.42
CA GLN A 37 -1.98 24.00 12.11
C GLN A 37 -0.75 24.44 11.29
N LYS A 38 0.25 25.02 11.95
CA LYS A 38 1.54 25.37 11.33
C LYS A 38 2.29 24.10 10.90
N ALA A 39 2.31 23.06 11.74
CA ALA A 39 2.93 21.78 11.38
C ALA A 39 2.26 21.15 10.14
N LYS A 40 0.92 21.15 10.06
CA LYS A 40 0.19 20.69 8.86
C LYS A 40 0.61 21.47 7.61
N SER A 41 0.76 22.78 7.72
CA SER A 41 1.17 23.65 6.61
C SER A 41 2.60 23.34 6.14
N LEU A 42 3.53 23.14 7.09
CA LEU A 42 4.91 22.76 6.81
C LEU A 42 5.01 21.38 6.15
N LEU A 43 4.24 20.40 6.63
CA LEU A 43 4.17 19.07 6.01
C LEU A 43 3.62 19.14 4.57
N ALA A 44 2.58 19.95 4.33
CA ALA A 44 2.06 20.16 3.00
C ALA A 44 3.09 20.82 2.06
N ALA A 45 3.84 21.80 2.56
CA ALA A 45 4.91 22.46 1.81
C ALA A 45 6.06 21.50 1.49
N ALA A 46 6.52 20.70 2.48
CA ALA A 46 7.54 19.68 2.28
C ALA A 46 7.09 18.62 1.27
N ARG A 47 5.84 18.12 1.39
CA ARG A 47 5.27 17.19 0.41
C ARG A 47 5.25 17.79 -1.00
N LYS A 48 4.90 19.07 -1.13
CA LYS A 48 4.90 19.78 -2.41
C LYS A 48 6.31 20.02 -2.94
N ALA A 49 7.30 20.32 -2.10
CA ALA A 49 8.68 20.51 -2.53
C ALA A 49 9.31 19.20 -3.02
N ASN A 50 8.94 18.09 -2.37
CA ASN A 50 9.54 16.77 -2.61
C ASN A 50 8.68 15.85 -3.49
N PHE A 51 7.58 16.34 -4.06
CA PHE A 51 6.60 15.47 -4.74
C PHE A 51 7.22 14.64 -5.88
N LYS A 52 8.17 15.20 -6.62
CA LYS A 52 8.88 14.48 -7.70
C LYS A 52 9.71 13.32 -7.16
N VAL A 53 10.37 13.53 -6.02
CA VAL A 53 11.19 12.50 -5.36
C VAL A 53 10.30 11.40 -4.82
N ILE A 54 9.18 11.76 -4.18
CA ILE A 54 8.19 10.80 -3.70
C ILE A 54 7.68 9.93 -4.86
N ARG A 55 7.25 10.55 -5.95
CA ARG A 55 6.78 9.84 -7.15
C ARG A 55 7.85 8.97 -7.81
N ARG A 56 9.10 9.44 -7.83
CA ARG A 56 10.24 8.61 -8.28
C ARG A 56 10.34 7.34 -7.43
N MET A 57 10.35 7.47 -6.11
CA MET A 57 10.44 6.33 -5.19
C MET A 57 9.27 5.37 -5.37
N ASP A 58 8.04 5.87 -5.56
CA ASP A 58 6.87 5.04 -5.80
C ASP A 58 7.01 4.24 -7.09
N LEU A 59 7.42 4.87 -8.19
CA LEU A 59 7.64 4.18 -9.46
C LEU A 59 8.77 3.16 -9.37
N ASP A 60 9.91 3.55 -8.79
CA ASP A 60 11.07 2.67 -8.64
C ASP A 60 10.72 1.42 -7.83
N ARG A 61 9.95 1.57 -6.75
CA ARG A 61 9.46 0.45 -5.94
C ARG A 61 8.61 -0.54 -6.76
N VAL A 62 7.68 -0.03 -7.56
CA VAL A 62 6.79 -0.89 -8.38
C VAL A 62 7.59 -1.59 -9.49
N VAL A 63 8.54 -0.91 -10.10
CA VAL A 63 9.44 -1.48 -11.11
C VAL A 63 10.35 -2.56 -10.51
N GLU A 64 10.90 -2.31 -9.33
CA GLU A 64 11.71 -3.29 -8.60
C GLU A 64 10.89 -4.56 -8.30
N LEU A 65 9.66 -4.40 -7.79
CA LEU A 65 8.78 -5.53 -7.54
C LEU A 65 8.49 -6.32 -8.81
N PHE A 66 8.18 -5.65 -9.92
CA PHE A 66 7.96 -6.34 -11.19
C PHE A 66 9.19 -7.15 -11.62
N ASN A 67 10.37 -6.53 -11.62
CA ASN A 67 11.59 -7.17 -12.06
C ASN A 67 11.97 -8.39 -11.20
N ASN A 68 11.77 -8.29 -9.88
CA ASN A 68 12.17 -9.34 -8.94
C ASN A 68 11.12 -10.46 -8.82
N ALA A 69 9.83 -10.13 -8.88
CA ALA A 69 8.75 -11.06 -8.58
C ALA A 69 8.01 -11.60 -9.80
N ALA A 70 7.76 -10.74 -10.80
CA ALA A 70 6.76 -11.01 -11.84
C ALA A 70 7.35 -11.17 -13.24
N ARG A 71 8.48 -10.52 -13.55
CA ARG A 71 9.06 -10.47 -14.91
C ARG A 71 9.33 -11.86 -15.48
N SER A 72 9.88 -12.77 -14.68
CA SER A 72 10.17 -14.15 -15.10
C SER A 72 8.92 -15.01 -15.35
N LEU A 73 7.78 -14.61 -14.78
CA LEU A 73 6.48 -15.29 -14.86
C LEU A 73 5.55 -14.65 -15.90
N ALA A 74 5.94 -13.49 -16.43
CA ALA A 74 5.15 -12.70 -17.35
C ALA A 74 5.25 -13.24 -18.78
N LYS A 75 4.14 -13.17 -19.52
CA LYS A 75 4.15 -13.40 -20.96
C LYS A 75 4.85 -12.23 -21.68
N PRO A 76 5.43 -12.44 -22.87
CA PRO A 76 6.13 -11.36 -23.58
C PRO A 76 5.30 -10.09 -23.79
N ASN A 77 4.01 -10.25 -24.12
CA ASN A 77 3.09 -9.12 -24.29
C ASN A 77 2.79 -8.37 -22.98
N GLU A 78 2.85 -9.03 -21.83
CA GLU A 78 2.66 -8.42 -20.52
C GLU A 78 3.88 -7.60 -20.10
N VAL A 79 5.09 -8.10 -20.41
CA VAL A 79 6.33 -7.35 -20.24
C VAL A 79 6.28 -6.07 -21.08
N THR A 80 5.97 -6.17 -22.37
CA THR A 80 5.85 -4.99 -23.25
C THR A 80 4.80 -4.01 -22.74
N ALA A 81 3.63 -4.50 -22.29
CA ALA A 81 2.59 -3.63 -21.77
C ALA A 81 2.97 -2.93 -20.46
N PHE A 82 3.71 -3.63 -19.57
CA PHE A 82 4.22 -3.05 -18.33
C PHE A 82 5.27 -1.97 -18.63
N GLU A 83 6.27 -2.27 -19.47
CA GLU A 83 7.33 -1.31 -19.83
C GLU A 83 6.78 -0.07 -20.53
N ALA A 84 5.77 -0.22 -21.40
CA ALA A 84 5.09 0.91 -22.03
C ALA A 84 4.38 1.80 -20.99
N LEU A 85 3.69 1.20 -20.02
CA LEU A 85 3.02 1.94 -18.94
C LEU A 85 4.04 2.58 -17.99
N GLN A 86 5.14 1.90 -17.66
CA GLN A 86 6.24 2.45 -16.88
C GLN A 86 6.80 3.71 -17.57
N ALA A 87 7.10 3.64 -18.87
CA ALA A 87 7.60 4.77 -19.64
C ALA A 87 6.60 5.94 -19.72
N ALA A 88 5.30 5.66 -19.77
CA ALA A 88 4.26 6.69 -19.69
C ALA A 88 4.21 7.35 -18.31
N THR A 89 4.35 6.55 -17.24
CA THR A 89 4.30 7.00 -15.83
C THR A 89 5.52 7.84 -15.46
N GLU A 90 6.68 7.48 -15.96
CA GLU A 90 7.94 8.23 -15.86
C GLU A 90 7.76 9.70 -16.27
N ARG A 91 7.04 9.93 -17.37
CA ARG A 91 6.76 11.27 -17.92
C ARG A 91 5.81 12.10 -17.02
N LEU A 92 5.08 11.45 -16.11
CA LEU A 92 4.13 12.09 -15.20
C LEU A 92 4.73 12.48 -13.85
N ILE A 93 5.98 12.10 -13.55
CA ILE A 93 6.64 12.39 -12.26
C ILE A 93 6.60 13.89 -11.94
N GLY A 94 6.86 14.74 -12.93
CA GLY A 94 6.84 16.19 -12.78
C GLY A 94 5.48 16.85 -12.94
N THR A 95 4.45 16.09 -13.34
CA THR A 95 3.14 16.61 -13.78
C THR A 95 2.12 16.50 -12.66
N PRO A 96 1.60 17.61 -12.10
CA PRO A 96 0.57 17.54 -11.07
C PRO A 96 -0.71 16.83 -11.55
N GLY A 97 -1.49 16.30 -10.61
CA GLY A 97 -2.75 15.60 -10.89
C GLY A 97 -2.68 14.11 -10.60
N GLN A 98 -3.79 13.42 -10.83
CA GLN A 98 -4.04 12.03 -10.39
C GLN A 98 -3.56 10.96 -11.38
N ALA A 99 -3.18 11.35 -12.60
CA ALA A 99 -2.78 10.40 -13.64
C ALA A 99 -1.56 9.55 -13.25
N PHE A 100 -0.62 10.13 -12.50
CA PHE A 100 0.52 9.38 -11.97
C PHE A 100 0.04 8.27 -11.01
N ASP A 101 -0.81 8.63 -10.05
CA ASP A 101 -1.29 7.72 -9.02
C ASP A 101 -2.15 6.59 -9.63
N ALA A 102 -2.99 6.93 -10.63
CA ALA A 102 -3.75 5.95 -11.40
C ALA A 102 -2.84 4.98 -12.17
N ASN A 103 -1.76 5.46 -12.79
CA ASN A 103 -0.82 4.58 -13.48
C ASN A 103 -0.05 3.67 -12.51
N ILE A 104 0.30 4.16 -11.31
CA ILE A 104 0.92 3.32 -10.26
C ILE A 104 -0.04 2.19 -9.86
N GLN A 105 -1.34 2.49 -9.70
CA GLN A 105 -2.36 1.49 -9.45
C GLN A 105 -2.43 0.46 -10.57
N ASP A 106 -2.43 0.90 -11.83
CA ASP A 106 -2.46 0.01 -13.00
C ASP A 106 -1.21 -0.88 -13.10
N LEU A 107 -0.02 -0.34 -12.81
CA LEU A 107 1.22 -1.12 -12.77
C LEU A 107 1.15 -2.21 -11.69
N ASN A 108 0.68 -1.87 -10.49
CA ASN A 108 0.47 -2.84 -9.42
C ASN A 108 -0.56 -3.92 -9.80
N GLY A 109 -1.67 -3.52 -10.42
CA GLY A 109 -2.68 -4.45 -10.92
C GLY A 109 -2.12 -5.44 -11.93
N LYS A 110 -1.22 -5.00 -12.82
CA LYS A 110 -0.53 -5.89 -13.78
C LYS A 110 0.39 -6.90 -13.09
N ILE A 111 1.21 -6.46 -12.12
CA ILE A 111 2.06 -7.35 -11.32
C ILE A 111 1.21 -8.42 -10.65
N PHE A 112 0.14 -7.99 -10.00
CA PHE A 112 -0.71 -8.88 -9.23
C PHE A 112 -1.50 -9.86 -10.10
N SER A 113 -1.93 -9.44 -11.29
CA SER A 113 -2.55 -10.34 -12.28
C SER A 113 -1.58 -11.45 -12.70
N ILE A 114 -0.30 -11.16 -12.88
CA ILE A 114 0.73 -12.16 -13.20
C ILE A 114 0.93 -13.13 -12.04
N LEU A 115 1.07 -12.60 -10.82
CA LEU A 115 1.31 -13.38 -9.60
C LEU A 115 0.12 -14.28 -9.23
N ARG A 116 -1.13 -13.78 -9.33
CA ARG A 116 -2.36 -14.57 -9.03
C ARG A 116 -2.53 -15.83 -9.87
N ARG A 117 -1.89 -15.90 -11.05
CA ARG A 117 -1.91 -17.11 -11.87
C ARG A 117 -1.02 -18.22 -11.35
N GLN A 118 -0.13 -17.93 -10.41
CA GLN A 118 0.77 -18.93 -9.85
C GLN A 118 0.12 -19.60 -8.64
N ASP A 119 0.22 -20.92 -8.59
CA ASP A 119 -0.35 -21.72 -7.50
C ASP A 119 0.33 -21.39 -6.16
N TRP A 120 1.66 -21.26 -6.16
CA TRP A 120 2.44 -20.90 -4.97
C TRP A 120 1.96 -19.56 -4.36
N PHE A 121 1.74 -18.55 -5.21
CA PHE A 121 1.29 -17.24 -4.76
C PHE A 121 -0.13 -17.30 -4.18
N THR A 122 -0.98 -18.15 -4.73
CA THR A 122 -2.35 -18.39 -4.22
C THR A 122 -2.29 -18.95 -2.79
N VAL A 123 -1.38 -19.88 -2.53
CA VAL A 123 -1.18 -20.47 -1.20
C VAL A 123 -0.61 -19.43 -0.22
N ASP A 124 0.44 -18.71 -0.60
CA ASP A 124 1.06 -17.73 0.31
C ASP A 124 0.14 -16.54 0.60
N ARG A 125 -0.61 -16.08 -0.40
CA ARG A 125 -1.63 -15.05 -0.21
C ARG A 125 -2.73 -15.49 0.74
N PHE A 126 -3.12 -16.78 0.69
CA PHE A 126 -4.06 -17.32 1.64
C PHE A 126 -3.47 -17.39 3.06
N ASN A 127 -2.22 -17.82 3.21
CA ASN A 127 -1.54 -17.86 4.49
C ASN A 127 -1.43 -16.45 5.12
N TRP A 128 -1.14 -15.43 4.31
CA TRP A 128 -1.18 -14.04 4.77
C TRP A 128 -2.56 -13.66 5.32
N TYR A 129 -3.66 -14.07 4.67
CA TYR A 129 -5.01 -13.81 5.19
C TYR A 129 -5.30 -14.56 6.50
N VAL A 130 -4.75 -15.76 6.70
CA VAL A 130 -4.86 -16.50 7.98
C VAL A 130 -4.21 -15.72 9.13
N GLU A 131 -3.15 -14.97 8.86
CA GLU A 131 -2.42 -14.15 9.83
C GLU A 131 -3.00 -12.75 10.00
N ALA A 132 -4.00 -12.36 9.18
CA ALA A 132 -4.56 -11.02 9.16
C ALA A 132 -6.08 -10.96 9.47
N PRO A 133 -6.56 -11.56 10.59
CA PRO A 133 -7.99 -11.54 10.94
C PRO A 133 -8.52 -10.12 11.18
N TYR A 134 -7.66 -9.18 11.59
CA TYR A 134 -8.01 -7.79 11.83
C TYR A 134 -8.48 -7.04 10.58
N LEU A 135 -8.24 -7.59 9.38
CA LEU A 135 -8.74 -7.05 8.12
C LEU A 135 -10.22 -7.33 7.89
N PHE A 136 -10.88 -8.13 8.73
CA PHE A 136 -12.25 -8.57 8.49
C PHE A 136 -13.17 -8.12 9.62
N ALA A 137 -14.23 -7.37 9.27
CA ALA A 137 -15.24 -6.92 10.22
C ALA A 137 -16.14 -8.06 10.70
N ASP A 138 -16.46 -9.02 9.82
CA ASP A 138 -17.29 -10.18 10.14
C ASP A 138 -16.42 -11.42 10.41
N ALA A 139 -16.22 -11.71 11.70
CA ALA A 139 -15.45 -12.85 12.15
C ALA A 139 -16.03 -14.20 11.70
N LYS A 140 -17.36 -14.34 11.56
CA LYS A 140 -17.97 -15.61 11.14
C LYS A 140 -17.73 -15.88 9.66
N VAL A 141 -17.84 -14.84 8.82
CA VAL A 141 -17.54 -14.93 7.39
C VAL A 141 -16.06 -15.24 7.19
N TYR A 142 -15.18 -14.57 7.93
CA TYR A 142 -13.74 -14.85 7.93
C TYR A 142 -13.44 -16.32 8.28
N GLU A 143 -13.90 -16.81 9.44
CA GLU A 143 -13.63 -18.18 9.90
C GLU A 143 -14.13 -19.25 8.91
N HIS A 144 -15.29 -19.00 8.29
CA HIS A 144 -15.83 -19.88 7.25
C HIS A 144 -14.94 -19.93 6.01
N LEU A 145 -14.46 -18.77 5.54
CA LEU A 145 -13.57 -18.69 4.38
C LEU A 145 -12.19 -19.31 4.68
N ILE A 146 -11.62 -19.10 5.87
CA ILE A 146 -10.38 -19.74 6.29
C ILE A 146 -10.54 -21.27 6.36
N THR A 147 -11.65 -21.76 6.93
CA THR A 147 -11.93 -23.20 6.97
C THR A 147 -12.04 -23.80 5.56
N LYS A 148 -12.72 -23.11 4.64
CA LYS A 148 -12.81 -23.54 3.23
C LYS A 148 -11.46 -23.54 2.54
N GLY A 149 -10.65 -22.49 2.73
CA GLY A 149 -9.32 -22.40 2.11
C GLY A 149 -8.36 -23.47 2.62
N ARG A 150 -8.37 -23.78 3.93
CA ARG A 150 -7.57 -24.90 4.49
C ARG A 150 -7.96 -26.24 3.89
N LYS A 151 -9.26 -26.48 3.65
CA LYS A 151 -9.73 -27.70 2.96
C LYS A 151 -9.27 -27.74 1.50
N ALA A 152 -9.31 -26.62 0.79
CA ALA A 152 -8.82 -26.52 -0.58
C ALA A 152 -7.32 -26.85 -0.67
N ILE A 153 -6.51 -26.32 0.25
CA ILE A 153 -5.07 -26.67 0.36
C ILE A 153 -4.88 -28.16 0.64
N ALA A 154 -5.60 -28.73 1.61
CA ALA A 154 -5.48 -30.15 1.97
C ALA A 154 -5.84 -31.09 0.81
N ASN A 155 -6.74 -30.68 -0.07
CA ASN A 155 -7.17 -31.42 -1.25
C ASN A 155 -6.34 -31.11 -2.51
N ASN A 156 -5.35 -30.21 -2.41
CA ASN A 156 -4.59 -29.68 -3.53
C ASN A 156 -5.48 -29.06 -4.64
N ASP A 157 -6.61 -28.46 -4.24
CA ASP A 157 -7.58 -27.83 -5.13
C ASP A 157 -7.33 -26.32 -5.18
N VAL A 158 -6.38 -25.93 -6.05
CA VAL A 158 -5.94 -24.53 -6.17
C VAL A 158 -7.05 -23.64 -6.75
N GLU A 159 -7.92 -24.17 -7.61
CA GLU A 159 -9.06 -23.40 -8.15
C GLU A 159 -10.07 -23.06 -7.05
N ALA A 160 -10.41 -24.03 -6.18
CA ALA A 160 -11.23 -23.74 -5.01
C ALA A 160 -10.58 -22.72 -4.08
N LEU A 161 -9.24 -22.75 -3.94
CA LEU A 161 -8.50 -21.77 -3.14
C LEU A 161 -8.56 -20.37 -3.76
N ARG A 162 -8.44 -20.24 -5.09
CA ARG A 162 -8.61 -18.96 -5.81
C ARG A 162 -9.99 -18.36 -5.57
N GLU A 163 -11.04 -19.18 -5.59
CA GLU A 163 -12.40 -18.72 -5.28
C GLU A 163 -12.56 -18.27 -3.82
N VAL A 164 -11.89 -18.93 -2.88
CA VAL A 164 -11.84 -18.47 -1.47
C VAL A 164 -11.14 -17.12 -1.36
N LEU A 165 -10.00 -16.94 -2.02
CA LEU A 165 -9.28 -15.66 -2.04
C LEU A 165 -10.12 -14.54 -2.63
N ASN A 166 -10.81 -14.77 -3.75
CA ASN A 166 -11.70 -13.79 -4.37
C ASN A 166 -12.79 -13.31 -3.37
N HIS A 167 -13.29 -14.20 -2.51
CA HIS A 167 -14.22 -13.81 -1.46
C HIS A 167 -13.54 -13.02 -0.33
N LEU A 168 -12.36 -13.45 0.12
CA LEU A 168 -11.59 -12.72 1.14
C LEU A 168 -11.25 -11.30 0.68
N ASP A 169 -10.81 -11.13 -0.57
CA ASP A 169 -10.50 -9.81 -1.15
C ASP A 169 -11.71 -8.87 -1.20
N ARG A 170 -12.92 -9.40 -1.38
CA ARG A 170 -14.17 -8.62 -1.40
C ARG A 170 -14.68 -8.26 -0.01
N GLN A 171 -14.36 -9.07 1.00
CA GLN A 171 -14.88 -8.94 2.36
C GLN A 171 -13.94 -8.18 3.30
N ARG A 172 -12.65 -8.10 2.96
CA ARG A 172 -11.70 -7.33 3.78
C ARG A 172 -12.05 -5.84 3.80
N ILE A 173 -11.75 -5.21 4.93
CA ILE A 173 -11.72 -3.76 5.07
C ILE A 173 -10.58 -3.24 4.20
N THR A 174 -10.93 -2.47 3.17
CA THR A 174 -9.96 -2.00 2.17
C THR A 174 -9.25 -0.71 2.61
N SER A 175 -7.92 -0.73 2.57
CA SER A 175 -7.11 0.37 2.05
C SER A 175 -6.48 -0.15 0.74
N PRO A 176 -6.95 0.26 -0.45
CA PRO A 176 -6.82 -0.56 -1.66
C PRO A 176 -5.39 -0.86 -2.15
N ASP A 177 -4.37 -0.07 -1.78
CA ASP A 177 -3.13 -0.06 -2.58
C ASP A 177 -1.84 -0.33 -1.78
N ALA A 178 -1.75 0.12 -0.53
CA ALA A 178 -0.54 -0.07 0.28
C ALA A 178 -0.41 -1.52 0.77
N ASP A 179 -1.53 -2.10 1.22
CA ASP A 179 -1.54 -3.42 1.86
C ASP A 179 -1.28 -4.55 0.85
N ASP A 180 -1.74 -4.40 -0.39
CA ASP A 180 -1.50 -5.40 -1.45
C ASP A 180 -0.07 -5.39 -1.94
N LEU A 181 0.53 -4.21 -2.08
CA LEU A 181 1.94 -4.09 -2.44
C LEU A 181 2.86 -4.59 -1.33
N ILE A 182 2.56 -4.26 -0.07
CA ILE A 182 3.32 -4.74 1.10
C ILE A 182 3.19 -6.25 1.24
N ALA A 183 1.98 -6.81 1.13
CA ALA A 183 1.78 -8.24 1.19
C ALA A 183 2.48 -8.97 0.04
N ALA A 184 2.37 -8.48 -1.21
CA ALA A 184 3.10 -9.07 -2.33
C ALA A 184 4.62 -9.00 -2.14
N THR A 185 5.14 -7.90 -1.62
CA THR A 185 6.58 -7.75 -1.33
C THR A 185 7.02 -8.71 -0.23
N ASN A 186 6.22 -8.89 0.83
CA ASN A 186 6.55 -9.79 1.93
C ASN A 186 6.47 -11.27 1.52
N ILE A 187 5.49 -11.61 0.68
CA ILE A 187 5.34 -12.97 0.10
C ILE A 187 6.54 -13.31 -0.79
N VAL A 188 7.00 -12.36 -1.61
CA VAL A 188 8.13 -12.60 -2.54
C VAL A 188 9.49 -12.64 -1.83
N LYS A 189 9.62 -11.96 -0.68
CA LYS A 189 10.86 -11.93 0.12
C LYS A 189 10.92 -13.03 1.19
N GLY A 190 9.80 -13.73 1.44
CA GLY A 190 9.67 -14.83 2.39
C GLY A 190 10.27 -16.13 1.88
#